data_AF-A0A9D4PNI6-F1
#
_entry.id   AF-A0A9D4PNI6-F1
#
_cell.length_a   1.000
_cell.length_b   1.000
_cell.length_c   1.000
_cell.angle_alpha   90.00
_cell.angle_beta   90.00
_cell.angle_gamma   90.00
#
_symmetry.space_group_name_H-M   'P 1'
#
loop_
_entity.id
_entity.type
_entity.pdbx_description
1 polymer ?
#
loop_
_entity_poly.entity_id
_entity_poly.type
_entity_poly.pdbx_seq_one_letter_code
_entity_poly.pdbx_strand_id
1 'polypeptide(L)' 'MPGIVWQNLDPVTMSRLGVDLIREELARRQLDITGSKEELFQRLQADIQQQREATPRLKRMHPPQPLRRL' A
#
# COMPACT_ATOMS: atom_id res chain seq x y z
N MET A 1 10.80 -3.81 -17.11
CA MET A 1 9.99 -3.90 -15.89
C MET A 1 9.62 -5.36 -15.70
N PRO A 2 10.22 -6.07 -14.74
CA PRO A 2 9.95 -7.49 -14.56
C PRO A 2 8.47 -7.69 -14.25
N GLY A 3 7.84 -8.69 -14.85
CA GLY A 3 6.40 -9.01 -14.72
C GLY A 3 6.05 -9.60 -13.35
N ILE A 4 6.51 -8.96 -12.27
CA ILE A 4 6.29 -9.41 -10.90
C ILE A 4 4.92 -8.93 -10.45
N VAL A 5 4.06 -9.89 -10.11
CA VAL A 5 2.71 -9.62 -9.59
C VAL A 5 2.79 -9.49 -8.07
N TRP A 6 3.10 -8.30 -7.58
CA TRP A 6 3.29 -8.01 -6.14
C TRP A 6 2.11 -8.39 -5.26
N GLN A 7 0.88 -8.30 -5.77
CA GLN A 7 -0.31 -8.61 -4.97
C GLN A 7 -0.51 -10.11 -4.66
N ASN A 8 0.14 -10.99 -5.42
CA ASN A 8 0.04 -12.44 -5.26
C ASN A 8 1.32 -13.07 -4.68
N LEU A 9 2.29 -12.26 -4.29
CA LEU A 9 3.54 -12.75 -3.72
C LEU A 9 3.37 -13.09 -2.23
N ASP A 10 3.90 -14.23 -1.82
CA ASP A 10 4.02 -14.58 -0.41
C ASP A 10 5.04 -13.66 0.30
N PRO A 11 4.82 -13.33 1.59
CA PRO A 11 5.72 -12.46 2.35
C PRO A 11 7.15 -13.02 2.46
N VAL A 12 7.29 -14.36 2.47
CA VAL A 12 8.60 -15.03 2.44
C VAL A 12 9.34 -14.81 1.12
N THR A 13 8.62 -14.76 0.00
CA THR A 13 9.22 -14.49 -1.32
C THR A 13 9.57 -13.01 -1.43
N MET A 14 8.73 -12.11 -0.93
CA MET A 14 9.00 -10.67 -0.90
C MET A 14 10.25 -10.32 -0.07
N SER A 15 10.50 -10.99 1.07
CA SER A 15 11.69 -10.71 1.90
C SER A 15 13.00 -11.09 1.21
N ARG A 16 12.93 -12.03 0.25
CA ARG A 16 14.05 -12.45 -0.59
C ARG A 16 14.33 -11.49 -1.76
N LEU A 17 13.43 -10.55 -2.05
CA LEU A 17 13.65 -9.54 -3.09
C LEU A 17 14.69 -8.50 -2.65
N GLY A 18 15.36 -7.91 -3.65
CA GLY A 18 16.32 -6.84 -3.44
C GLY A 18 15.66 -5.56 -2.95
N VAL A 19 16.40 -4.75 -2.19
CA VAL A 19 15.92 -3.46 -1.67
C VAL A 19 15.56 -2.52 -2.81
N ASP A 20 16.36 -2.47 -3.87
CA ASP A 20 16.10 -1.64 -5.06
C ASP A 20 14.75 -1.96 -5.68
N LEU A 21 14.41 -3.25 -5.80
CA LEU A 21 13.15 -3.70 -6.38
C LEU A 21 11.94 -3.29 -5.51
N ILE A 22 12.08 -3.40 -4.18
CA ILE A 22 11.08 -2.96 -3.22
C ILE A 22 10.91 -1.44 -3.31
N ARG A 23 12.00 -0.68 -3.44
CA ARG A 23 11.98 0.78 -3.60
C ARG A 23 11.34 1.22 -4.91
N GLU A 24 11.64 0.54 -6.02
CA GLU A 24 11.01 0.82 -7.30
C GLU A 24 9.49 0.64 -7.22
N GLU A 25 9.03 -0.43 -6.57
CA GLU A 25 7.59 -0.67 -6.39
C GLU A 25 6.94 0.32 -5.43
N LEU A 26 7.59 0.66 -4.32
CA LEU A 26 7.13 1.70 -3.40
C LEU A 26 7.04 3.06 -4.11
N ALA A 27 8.06 3.44 -4.89
CA ALA A 27 8.06 4.68 -5.68
C ALA A 27 6.91 4.71 -6.69
N ARG A 28 6.65 3.58 -7.37
CA ARG A 28 5.51 3.43 -8.30
C ARG A 28 4.16 3.61 -7.62
N ARG A 29 4.05 3.15 -6.37
CA ARG A 29 2.86 3.31 -5.53
C ARG A 29 2.81 4.65 -4.81
N GLN A 30 3.78 5.53 -5.05
CA GLN A 30 3.92 6.83 -4.38
C GLN A 30 4.01 6.69 -2.85
N LEU A 31 4.58 5.58 -2.39
CA LEU A 31 4.89 5.32 -0.99
C LEU A 31 6.32 5.77 -0.69
N ASP A 32 6.56 6.04 0.59
CA ASP A 32 7.88 6.47 1.04
C ASP A 32 8.92 5.36 0.87
N ILE A 33 10.02 5.70 0.17
CA ILE A 33 11.14 4.81 -0.19
C ILE A 33 12.33 4.93 0.77
N THR A 34 12.18 5.69 1.86
CA THR A 34 13.24 5.90 2.84
C THR A 34 13.16 4.88 3.97
N GLY A 35 14.30 4.66 4.62
CA GLY A 35 14.43 3.71 5.72
C GLY A 35 15.13 2.40 5.34
N SER A 36 15.08 1.47 6.29
CA SER A 36 15.73 0.16 6.25
C SER A 36 14.97 -0.81 5.35
N LYS A 37 15.63 -1.88 4.89
CA LYS A 37 14.98 -2.94 4.07
C LYS A 37 13.69 -3.46 4.72
N GLU A 38 13.72 -3.68 6.03
CA GLU A 38 12.58 -4.18 6.79
C GLU A 38 11.41 -3.17 6.81
N GLU A 39 11.70 -1.87 6.98
CA GLU A 39 10.68 -0.82 6.96
C GLU A 39 10.01 -0.73 5.58
N LEU A 40 10.81 -0.78 4.51
CA LEU A 40 10.31 -0.77 3.14
C LEU A 40 9.45 -2.00 2.85
N PHE A 41 9.90 -3.17 3.30
CA PHE A 41 9.14 -4.42 3.18
C PHE A 41 7.81 -4.35 3.92
N GLN A 42 7.81 -3.94 5.19
CA GLN A 42 6.60 -3.83 6.00
C GLN A 42 5.61 -2.84 5.38
N ARG A 43 6.10 -1.71 4.87
CA ARG A 43 5.28 -0.69 4.23
C ARG A 43 4.62 -1.20 2.95
N LEU A 44 5.39 -1.89 2.10
CA LEU A 44 4.86 -2.51 0.88
C LEU A 44 3.85 -3.63 1.19
N GLN A 45 4.15 -4.46 2.20
CA GLN A 45 3.25 -5.53 2.64
C GLN A 45 1.93 -4.98 3.19
N ALA A 46 2.00 -3.94 4.02
CA ALA A 46 0.82 -3.28 4.58
C ALA A 46 -0.05 -2.68 3.47
N ASP A 47 0.54 -2.00 2.48
CA ASP A 47 -0.20 -1.46 1.34
C ASP A 47 -0.90 -2.55 0.52
N ILE A 48 -0.20 -3.65 0.19
CA ILE A 48 -0.79 -4.79 -0.51
C ILE A 48 -1.95 -5.37 0.29
N GLN A 49 -1.79 -5.54 1.61
CA GLN A 49 -2.83 -6.06 2.48
C GLN A 49 -4.04 -5.11 2.52
N GLN A 50 -3.80 -3.81 2.66
CA GLN A 50 -4.85 -2.79 2.62
C GLN A 50 -5.59 -2.79 1.28
N GLN A 51 -4.90 -2.97 0.15
CA GLN A 51 -5.53 -3.06 -1.17
C GLN A 51 -6.43 -4.29 -1.31
N ARG A 52 -6.03 -5.44 -0.74
CA ARG A 52 -6.85 -6.66 -0.71
C ARG A 52 -8.10 -6.46 0.15
N GLU A 53 -7.96 -5.81 1.29
CA GLU A 53 -9.06 -5.54 2.21
C GLU A 53 -9.95 -4.38 1.75
N ALA A 54 -9.45 -3.44 0.95
CA ALA A 54 -10.16 -2.25 0.44
C ALA A 54 -11.16 -2.55 -0.70
N THR A 55 -11.53 -3.81 -0.89
CA THR A 55 -12.75 -4.19 -1.62
C THR A 55 -13.96 -3.66 -0.82
N PRO A 56 -14.91 -2.92 -1.43
CA PRO A 56 -15.32 -1.60 -0.97
C PRO A 56 -16.27 -1.61 0.23
N ARG A 57 -15.90 -0.90 1.30
CA ARG A 57 -16.87 -0.24 2.19
C ARG A 57 -16.50 1.21 2.44
N LEU A 58 -16.83 2.03 1.44
CA LEU A 58 -17.47 3.33 1.63
C LEU A 58 -16.92 4.19 2.79
N LYS A 59 -15.67 4.66 2.73
CA LYS A 59 -15.28 5.88 3.46
C LYS A 59 -15.79 7.11 2.71
N ARG A 60 -17.11 7.29 2.72
CA ARG A 60 -17.78 8.58 2.50
C ARG A 60 -18.88 8.76 3.55
N MET A 61 -18.48 8.72 4.81
CA MET A 61 -19.27 9.30 5.88
C MET A 61 -18.62 10.63 6.24
N HIS A 62 -18.95 11.66 5.45
CA HIS A 62 -18.96 13.04 5.92
C HIS A 62 -20.44 13.40 6.00
N PRO A 63 -21.01 13.63 7.19
CA PRO A 63 -22.39 14.11 7.26
C PRO A 63 -22.46 15.49 6.58
N PRO A 64 -23.41 15.75 5.67
CA PRO A 64 -23.69 17.12 5.28
C PRO A 64 -24.13 17.88 6.54
N GLN A 65 -23.43 18.96 6.86
CA GLN A 65 -23.75 19.82 8.00
C GLN A 65 -25.23 20.23 7.92
N PRO A 66 -26.00 20.21 9.03
CA PRO A 66 -27.37 20.68 8.98
C PRO A 66 -27.35 22.16 8.59
N LEU A 67 -28.05 22.49 7.51
CA LEU A 67 -28.41 23.86 7.17
C LEU A 67 -29.26 24.41 8.32
N ARG A 68 -28.58 25.10 9.23
CA ARG A 68 -29.20 25.92 10.27
C ARG A 68 -29.95 27.04 9.54
N ARG A 69 -31.22 26.79 9.22
CA ARG A 69 -32.16 27.84 8.82
C ARG A 69 -32.83 28.39 10.08
N LEU A 70 -32.92 29.71 10.08
CA LEU A 70 -33.37 30.63 11.13
C LEU A 70 -34.66 30.21 11.83
#